data_AF-A0AAJ2F0F9-F1
#
_entry.id   AF-A0AAJ2F0F9-F1
#
_cell.length_a   1.000
_cell.length_b   1.000
_cell.length_c   1.000
_cell.angle_alpha   90.00
_cell.angle_beta   90.00
_cell.angle_gamma   90.00
#
_symmetry.space_group_name_H-M   'P 1'
#
loop_
_entity.id
_entity.type
_entity.pdbx_description
1 polymer ?
#
loop_
_entity_poly.entity_id
_entity_poly.type
_entity_poly.pdbx_seq_one_letter_code
_entity_poly.pdbx_strand_id
1 'polypeptide(L)'
;MNGCNDNHQDQQLSLSKDSDDSEHVAPMVPASAQENHHTAVPAGHQVLTSIRGLDQPIVRRGRGRPRKHSKEPVANAVKVMITKARAEAHTIQEKLAHVINPTAWALSPMSQRRHPTEADIGWAAGILDGEGCVHIARQTYRDPSRRPTYRLRLTIAQNQIDVLQEFEWIVGLRGSIRSPKPTKKQNRVCHYLNFDGMKAFVVLQKLKEHLRRKREHVKTAEDFRRECDIHVHPGPRGTPLEVWERREWYYNRMGLLNGGQ
;
A
#
# COMPACT_ATOMS: atom_id res chain seq x y z
N MET A 1 -0.87 6.75 76.12
CA MET A 1 -1.06 6.09 74.82
C MET A 1 0.04 6.63 73.93
N ASN A 2 1.15 5.90 73.90
CA ASN A 2 2.46 6.38 73.45
C ASN A 2 2.94 5.51 72.28
N GLY A 3 3.73 6.09 71.38
CA GLY A 3 4.83 5.35 70.77
C GLY A 3 4.94 5.48 69.26
N CYS A 4 5.79 6.43 68.84
CA CYS A 4 6.50 6.41 67.57
C CYS A 4 7.15 5.05 67.29
N ASN A 5 7.33 4.72 66.01
CA ASN A 5 8.39 3.81 65.59
C ASN A 5 9.02 4.34 64.29
N ASP A 6 10.02 5.19 64.48
CA ASP A 6 11.16 5.30 63.56
C ASP A 6 12.08 4.12 63.85
N ASN A 7 12.50 3.38 62.82
CA ASN A 7 13.82 2.74 62.91
C ASN A 7 14.46 2.52 61.54
N HIS A 8 15.73 2.94 61.52
CA HIS A 8 16.74 2.85 60.49
C HIS A 8 16.89 1.48 59.84
N GLN A 9 17.34 1.45 58.58
CA GLN A 9 18.65 0.86 58.28
C GLN A 9 19.21 1.34 56.95
N ASP A 10 20.36 2.02 57.08
CA ASP A 10 21.39 2.19 56.08
C ASP A 10 21.82 0.84 55.49
N GLN A 11 21.93 0.77 54.16
CA GLN A 11 22.96 -0.04 53.53
C GLN A 11 23.68 0.80 52.48
N GLN A 12 24.84 1.29 52.90
CA GLN A 12 25.96 1.57 52.04
C GLN A 12 26.37 0.26 51.35
N LEU A 13 26.51 0.27 50.02
CA LEU A 13 27.33 -0.71 49.33
C LEU A 13 28.20 -0.01 48.29
N SER A 14 29.45 -0.41 48.40
CA SER A 14 30.70 0.18 47.95
C SER A 14 30.96 0.13 46.46
N LEU A 15 31.72 1.15 46.04
CA LEU A 15 32.66 1.20 44.93
C LEU A 15 33.44 -0.11 44.65
N SER A 16 33.49 -0.47 43.36
CA SER A 16 34.64 -1.05 42.64
C SER A 16 34.40 -0.73 41.14
N LYS A 17 35.10 0.25 40.52
CA LYS A 17 36.40 0.08 39.85
C LYS A 17 36.57 -1.34 39.30
N ASP A 18 36.49 -1.49 37.99
CA ASP A 18 37.65 -1.93 37.19
C ASP A 18 37.42 -1.64 35.71
N SER A 19 38.43 -0.98 35.16
CA SER A 19 38.78 -0.79 33.77
C SER A 19 38.99 -2.13 33.07
N ASP A 20 38.48 -2.26 31.85
CA ASP A 20 39.18 -3.09 30.86
C ASP A 20 38.97 -2.52 29.46
N ASP A 21 40.05 -1.92 28.97
CA ASP A 21 40.31 -1.59 27.60
C ASP A 21 40.28 -2.88 26.77
N SER A 22 39.34 -2.99 25.84
CA SER A 22 39.43 -3.99 24.77
C SER A 22 39.36 -3.30 23.43
N GLU A 23 40.50 -3.41 22.77
CA GLU A 23 40.91 -2.75 21.55
C GLU A 23 40.02 -3.09 20.36
N HIS A 24 39.87 -2.06 19.53
CA HIS A 24 39.46 -2.15 18.15
C HIS A 24 40.25 -3.20 17.36
N VAL A 25 39.57 -4.21 16.84
CA VAL A 25 40.03 -4.92 15.64
C VAL A 25 38.88 -4.96 14.63
N ALA A 26 38.94 -4.05 13.66
CA ALA A 26 38.11 -4.07 12.47
C ALA A 26 38.55 -5.24 11.57
N PRO A 27 37.64 -6.09 11.08
CA PRO A 27 38.00 -7.07 10.05
C PRO A 27 38.24 -6.35 8.71
N MET A 28 39.48 -6.46 8.22
CA MET A 28 39.90 -6.14 6.86
C MET A 28 38.95 -6.78 5.84
N VAL A 29 38.34 -5.93 5.01
CA VAL A 29 37.65 -6.34 3.78
C VAL A 29 38.70 -6.46 2.67
N PRO A 30 38.89 -7.62 2.02
CA PRO A 30 39.72 -7.70 0.84
C PRO A 30 39.02 -7.05 -0.36
N ALA A 31 39.72 -6.10 -0.98
CA ALA A 31 39.41 -5.53 -2.28
C ALA A 31 39.73 -6.54 -3.40
N SER A 32 38.74 -6.89 -4.21
CA SER A 32 38.82 -7.46 -5.57
C SER A 32 37.39 -7.94 -5.92
N ALA A 33 36.81 -7.77 -7.11
CA ALA A 33 37.33 -7.44 -8.42
C ALA A 33 36.28 -6.59 -9.17
N GLN A 34 36.76 -5.62 -9.94
CA GLN A 34 35.98 -5.00 -11.01
C GLN A 34 35.94 -5.99 -12.19
N GLU A 35 34.80 -6.65 -12.39
CA GLU A 35 34.53 -7.33 -13.67
C GLU A 35 33.68 -6.42 -14.55
N ASN A 36 34.38 -5.86 -15.55
CA ASN A 36 33.80 -5.22 -16.71
C ASN A 36 33.05 -6.25 -17.55
N HIS A 37 31.72 -6.26 -17.50
CA HIS A 37 30.92 -6.90 -18.54
C HIS A 37 30.36 -5.84 -19.50
N HIS A 38 31.15 -5.58 -20.54
CA HIS A 38 30.65 -5.15 -21.84
C HIS A 38 29.82 -6.29 -22.44
N THR A 39 28.49 -6.20 -22.35
CA THR A 39 27.61 -7.06 -23.16
C THR A 39 27.23 -6.30 -24.42
N ALA A 40 27.74 -6.84 -25.52
CA ALA A 40 27.52 -6.39 -26.89
C ALA A 40 26.03 -6.30 -27.24
N VAL A 41 25.68 -5.24 -27.97
CA VAL A 41 24.43 -5.10 -28.71
C VAL A 41 24.56 -5.93 -29.99
N PRO A 42 23.76 -7.01 -30.21
CA PRO A 42 23.77 -7.67 -31.49
C PRO A 42 23.05 -6.84 -32.54
N ALA A 43 23.75 -6.70 -33.66
CA ALA A 43 23.35 -6.04 -34.88
C ALA A 43 22.07 -6.63 -35.51
N GLY A 44 21.43 -5.78 -36.31
CA GLY A 44 20.10 -5.98 -36.87
C GLY A 44 19.89 -7.27 -37.67
N HIS A 45 18.69 -7.79 -37.52
CA HIS A 45 18.06 -8.66 -38.50
C HIS A 45 17.07 -7.83 -39.31
N GLN A 46 17.49 -7.41 -40.51
CA GLN A 46 16.56 -7.02 -41.56
C GLN A 46 15.92 -8.28 -42.11
N VAL A 47 14.65 -8.50 -41.79
CA VAL A 47 13.83 -9.51 -42.46
C VAL A 47 13.13 -8.83 -43.64
N LEU A 48 13.71 -9.00 -44.83
CA LEU A 48 13.07 -8.81 -46.11
C LEU A 48 12.05 -9.94 -46.32
N THR A 49 10.79 -9.74 -45.95
CA THR A 49 9.69 -10.56 -46.44
C THR A 49 9.17 -10.01 -47.77
N SER A 50 9.63 -10.68 -48.82
CA SER A 50 9.07 -10.67 -50.18
C SER A 50 7.56 -10.95 -50.14
N ILE A 51 6.75 -9.94 -50.44
CA ILE A 51 5.32 -10.12 -50.72
C ILE A 51 5.20 -10.33 -52.23
N ARG A 52 5.26 -11.61 -52.63
CA ARG A 52 4.86 -12.04 -53.98
C ARG A 52 3.35 -11.95 -54.10
N GLY A 53 2.92 -11.43 -55.25
CA GLY A 53 1.55 -11.11 -55.58
C GLY A 53 0.58 -12.27 -55.50
N LEU A 54 -0.65 -11.91 -55.18
CA LEU A 54 -1.84 -12.63 -55.59
C LEU A 54 -2.72 -11.62 -56.34
N ASP A 55 -2.64 -11.70 -57.66
CA ASP A 55 -3.68 -11.23 -58.56
C ASP A 55 -5.01 -11.82 -58.11
N GLN A 56 -5.89 -10.99 -57.57
CA GLN A 56 -7.29 -11.33 -57.40
C GLN A 56 -8.13 -10.62 -58.46
N PRO A 57 -9.08 -11.31 -59.08
CA PRO A 57 -9.92 -10.74 -60.12
C PRO A 57 -10.78 -9.59 -59.58
N ILE A 58 -10.73 -8.46 -60.28
CA ILE A 58 -11.55 -7.28 -60.05
C ILE A 58 -13.01 -7.63 -60.33
N VAL A 59 -13.73 -8.05 -59.29
CA VAL A 59 -15.19 -8.12 -59.32
C VAL A 59 -15.71 -6.69 -59.26
N ARG A 60 -16.19 -6.18 -60.40
CA ARG A 60 -16.89 -4.89 -60.52
C ARG A 60 -18.18 -4.94 -59.69
N ARG A 61 -18.10 -4.57 -58.42
CA ARG A 61 -19.27 -4.35 -57.57
C ARG A 61 -20.02 -3.13 -58.08
N GLY A 62 -21.32 -3.33 -58.34
CA GLY A 62 -22.24 -2.29 -58.77
C GLY A 62 -22.20 -1.08 -57.84
N ARG A 63 -22.46 0.10 -58.43
CA ARG A 63 -22.59 1.39 -57.75
C ARG A 63 -23.79 1.36 -56.79
N GLY A 64 -23.61 0.74 -55.63
CA GLY A 64 -24.51 0.88 -54.50
C GLY A 64 -24.45 2.32 -54.01
N ARG A 65 -25.62 2.97 -53.93
CA ARG A 65 -25.78 4.32 -53.36
C ARG A 65 -24.97 4.45 -52.06
N PRO A 66 -24.28 5.59 -51.83
CA PRO A 66 -23.61 5.84 -50.57
C PRO A 66 -24.64 5.71 -49.45
N ARG A 67 -24.54 4.63 -48.67
CA ARG A 67 -25.29 4.48 -47.43
C ARG A 67 -24.83 5.64 -46.56
N LYS A 68 -25.74 6.57 -46.27
CA LYS A 68 -25.58 7.58 -45.22
C LYS A 68 -25.32 6.81 -43.93
N HIS A 69 -24.05 6.59 -43.59
CA HIS A 69 -23.66 6.16 -42.26
C HIS A 69 -24.01 7.32 -41.34
N SER A 70 -25.19 7.25 -40.72
CA SER A 70 -25.57 8.17 -39.66
C SER A 70 -24.46 8.13 -38.62
N LYS A 71 -23.92 9.30 -38.26
CA LYS A 71 -22.88 9.45 -37.23
C LYS A 71 -23.40 9.19 -35.81
N GLU A 72 -24.65 8.74 -35.67
CA GLU A 72 -25.33 8.49 -34.40
C GLU A 72 -24.81 7.31 -33.54
N PRO A 73 -24.22 6.20 -34.06
CA PRO A 73 -23.91 5.06 -33.19
C PRO A 73 -22.72 5.33 -32.25
N VAL A 74 -21.78 6.20 -32.64
CA VAL A 74 -20.59 6.51 -31.81
C VAL A 74 -20.96 7.41 -30.63
N ALA A 75 -21.81 8.42 -30.86
CA ALA A 75 -22.25 9.33 -29.80
C ALA A 75 -23.06 8.60 -28.70
N ASN A 76 -23.90 7.63 -29.07
CA ASN A 76 -24.65 6.83 -28.13
C ASN A 76 -23.74 5.89 -27.31
N ALA A 77 -22.72 5.27 -27.92
CA ALA A 77 -21.76 4.43 -27.20
C ALA A 77 -20.96 5.20 -26.15
N VAL A 78 -20.48 6.41 -26.49
CA VAL A 78 -19.76 7.28 -25.54
C VAL A 78 -20.67 7.72 -24.40
N LYS A 79 -21.93 8.08 -24.67
CA LYS A 79 -22.91 8.46 -23.64
C LYS A 79 -23.18 7.32 -22.67
N VAL A 80 -23.34 6.08 -23.16
CA VAL A 80 -23.53 4.87 -22.34
C VAL A 80 -22.31 4.60 -21.46
N MET A 81 -21.09 4.72 -21.99
CA MET A 81 -19.86 4.56 -21.20
C MET A 81 -19.74 5.60 -20.09
N ILE A 82 -20.02 6.88 -20.37
CA ILE A 82 -19.96 7.96 -19.37
C ILE A 82 -21.00 7.74 -18.25
N THR A 83 -22.23 7.36 -18.60
CA THR A 83 -23.26 7.08 -17.58
C THR A 83 -22.91 5.87 -16.71
N LYS A 84 -22.31 4.81 -17.29
CA LYS A 84 -21.87 3.64 -16.54
C LYS A 84 -20.75 3.99 -15.56
N ALA A 85 -19.75 4.74 -16.00
CA ALA A 85 -18.66 5.21 -15.14
C ALA A 85 -19.17 6.11 -13.98
N ARG A 86 -20.15 6.99 -14.24
CA ARG A 86 -20.79 7.80 -13.19
C ARG A 86 -21.56 6.97 -12.18
N ALA A 87 -22.30 5.95 -12.63
CA ALA A 87 -23.02 5.04 -11.75
C ALA A 87 -22.07 4.22 -10.86
N GLU A 88 -20.95 3.75 -11.43
CA GLU A 88 -19.90 3.04 -10.68
C GLU A 88 -19.23 3.96 -9.64
N ALA A 89 -18.96 5.23 -9.99
CA ALA A 89 -18.43 6.23 -9.05
C ALA A 89 -19.40 6.54 -7.90
N HIS A 90 -20.70 6.71 -8.19
CA HIS A 90 -21.73 6.93 -7.17
C HIS A 90 -21.84 5.76 -6.20
N THR A 91 -21.82 4.53 -6.74
CA THR A 91 -21.82 3.30 -5.93
C THR A 91 -20.61 3.23 -4.99
N ILE A 92 -19.45 3.75 -5.42
CA ILE A 92 -18.25 3.82 -4.58
C ILE A 92 -18.45 4.83 -3.46
N GLN A 93 -18.94 6.05 -3.74
CA GLN A 93 -19.21 7.05 -2.70
C GLN A 93 -20.24 6.57 -1.67
N GLU A 94 -21.31 5.90 -2.10
CA GLU A 94 -22.31 5.33 -1.19
C GLU A 94 -21.74 4.20 -0.33
N LYS A 95 -20.93 3.31 -0.91
CA LYS A 95 -20.23 2.26 -0.15
C LYS A 95 -19.21 2.84 0.83
N LEU A 96 -18.56 3.95 0.48
CA LEU A 96 -17.65 4.66 1.38
C LEU A 96 -18.40 5.34 2.53
N ALA A 97 -19.55 5.94 2.26
CA ALA A 97 -20.38 6.60 3.27
C ALA A 97 -20.84 5.61 4.38
N HIS A 98 -21.13 4.35 4.03
CA HIS A 98 -21.48 3.32 5.02
C HIS A 98 -20.29 2.83 5.88
N VAL A 99 -19.06 2.91 5.38
CA VAL A 99 -17.86 2.53 6.14
C VAL A 99 -17.45 3.65 7.11
N ILE A 100 -17.78 4.90 6.78
CA ILE A 100 -17.52 6.08 7.59
C ILE A 100 -18.75 6.31 8.49
N ASN A 101 -18.99 5.40 9.45
CA ASN A 101 -20.02 5.64 10.47
C ASN A 101 -19.40 6.58 11.53
N PRO A 102 -19.81 7.86 11.64
CA PRO A 102 -19.08 8.88 12.41
C PRO A 102 -19.21 8.76 13.93
N THR A 103 -19.99 7.81 14.44
CA THR A 103 -20.65 7.96 15.74
C THR A 103 -19.91 7.40 16.95
N ALA A 104 -18.65 6.95 16.84
CA ALA A 104 -18.00 6.24 17.96
C ALA A 104 -16.80 6.96 18.64
N TRP A 105 -16.31 8.09 18.12
CA TRP A 105 -15.17 8.82 18.71
C TRP A 105 -15.43 10.32 18.66
N ALA A 106 -16.27 10.80 19.58
CA ALA A 106 -16.78 12.18 19.56
C ALA A 106 -15.69 13.26 19.70
N LEU A 107 -14.54 12.91 20.29
CA LEU A 107 -13.43 13.84 20.53
C LEU A 107 -12.09 13.18 20.14
N SER A 108 -11.20 14.00 19.59
CA SER A 108 -9.79 13.67 19.36
C SER A 108 -9.14 13.23 20.67
N PRO A 109 -8.50 12.04 20.72
CA PRO A 109 -7.76 11.57 21.90
C PRO A 109 -6.74 12.59 22.44
N MET A 110 -6.07 13.33 21.55
CA MET A 110 -5.02 14.27 21.95
C MET A 110 -5.51 15.70 22.13
N SER A 111 -6.34 16.21 21.21
CA SER A 111 -6.74 17.63 21.16
C SER A 111 -8.15 17.90 21.68
N GLN A 112 -8.95 16.86 21.96
CA GLN A 112 -10.34 16.96 22.41
C GLN A 112 -11.27 17.74 21.45
N ARG A 113 -10.90 17.91 20.18
CA ARG A 113 -11.73 18.52 19.14
C ARG A 113 -12.70 17.52 18.53
N ARG A 114 -13.80 18.01 17.95
CA ARG A 114 -14.84 17.18 17.29
C ARG A 114 -14.55 16.87 15.83
N HIS A 115 -13.81 17.74 15.14
CA HIS A 115 -13.52 17.60 13.72
C HIS A 115 -12.03 17.85 13.44
N PRO A 116 -11.40 17.02 12.59
CA PRO A 116 -10.05 17.27 12.13
C PRO A 116 -10.03 18.50 11.21
N THR A 117 -9.00 19.30 11.37
CA THR A 117 -8.64 20.43 10.50
C THR A 117 -7.68 19.98 9.40
N GLU A 118 -7.42 20.85 8.43
CA GLU A 118 -6.45 20.57 7.37
C GLU A 118 -5.03 20.31 7.90
N ALA A 119 -4.64 21.01 8.97
CA ALA A 119 -3.36 20.78 9.63
C ALA A 119 -3.25 19.36 10.21
N ASP A 120 -4.37 18.79 10.67
CA ASP A 120 -4.42 17.43 11.18
C ASP A 120 -4.28 16.40 10.05
N ILE A 121 -4.91 16.65 8.89
CA ILE A 121 -4.72 15.82 7.70
C ILE A 121 -3.26 15.84 7.26
N GLY A 122 -2.63 17.02 7.23
CA GLY A 122 -1.20 17.18 6.95
C GLY A 122 -0.33 16.45 7.96
N TRP A 123 -0.65 16.53 9.25
CA TRP A 123 0.04 15.80 10.31
C TRP A 123 -0.06 14.28 10.12
N ALA A 124 -1.26 13.75 9.85
CA ALA A 124 -1.46 12.33 9.62
C ALA A 124 -0.69 11.85 8.37
N ALA A 125 -0.66 12.64 7.30
CA ALA A 125 0.16 12.34 6.13
C ALA A 125 1.66 12.30 6.48
N GLY A 126 2.14 13.22 7.33
CA GLY A 126 3.50 13.21 7.86
C GLY A 126 3.83 11.95 8.67
N ILE A 127 2.93 11.52 9.56
CA ILE A 127 3.07 10.26 10.30
C ILE A 127 3.14 9.08 9.33
N LEU A 128 2.27 9.03 8.32
CA LEU A 128 2.27 7.95 7.35
C LEU A 128 3.56 7.92 6.50
N ASP A 129 4.10 9.08 6.11
CA ASP A 129 5.35 9.16 5.34
C ASP A 129 6.58 8.77 6.16
N GLY A 130 6.61 9.10 7.46
CA GLY A 130 7.73 8.79 8.34
C GLY A 130 7.72 7.35 8.86
N GLU A 131 6.58 6.88 9.35
CA GLU A 131 6.46 5.67 10.17
C GLU A 131 5.56 4.60 9.53
N GLY A 132 4.92 4.96 8.42
CA GLY A 132 4.02 4.08 7.70
C GLY A 132 4.70 3.12 6.75
N CYS A 133 4.05 1.99 6.53
CA CYS A 133 4.37 1.02 5.49
C CYS A 133 3.13 0.76 4.64
N VAL A 134 3.24 0.99 3.33
CA VAL A 134 2.20 0.70 2.34
C VAL A 134 2.69 -0.45 1.49
N HIS A 135 2.04 -1.60 1.59
CA HIS A 135 2.45 -2.80 0.88
C HIS A 135 1.23 -3.61 0.43
N ILE A 136 1.48 -4.60 -0.43
CA ILE A 136 0.49 -5.60 -0.77
C ILE A 136 0.84 -6.85 0.05
N ALA A 137 -0.02 -7.23 0.98
CA ALA A 137 0.17 -8.44 1.75
C ALA A 137 -0.21 -9.66 0.90
N ARG A 138 0.72 -10.62 0.79
CA ARG A 138 0.52 -11.92 0.15
C ARG A 138 0.13 -12.95 1.21
N GLN A 139 -1.03 -13.57 1.05
CA GLN A 139 -1.49 -14.66 1.89
C GLN A 139 -1.40 -15.98 1.13
N THR A 140 -0.53 -16.87 1.60
CA THR A 140 -0.42 -18.25 1.11
C THR A 140 -1.37 -19.17 1.88
N TYR A 141 -1.69 -20.32 1.29
CA TYR A 141 -2.55 -21.33 1.89
C TYR A 141 -1.78 -22.64 2.12
N ARG A 142 -2.28 -23.48 3.04
CA ARG A 142 -1.73 -24.81 3.28
C ARG A 142 -1.89 -25.72 2.06
N ASP A 143 -2.98 -25.56 1.32
CA ASP A 143 -3.21 -26.26 0.06
C ASP A 143 -2.36 -25.63 -1.06
N PRO A 144 -1.37 -26.35 -1.61
CA PRO A 144 -0.49 -25.83 -2.65
C PRO A 144 -1.18 -25.62 -4.00
N SER A 145 -2.35 -26.24 -4.22
CA SER A 145 -3.14 -26.01 -5.44
C SER A 145 -3.82 -24.65 -5.45
N ARG A 146 -4.04 -24.06 -4.27
CA ARG A 146 -4.60 -22.71 -4.13
C ARG A 146 -3.52 -21.66 -4.32
N ARG A 147 -3.74 -20.80 -5.32
CA ARG A 147 -2.91 -19.63 -5.55
C ARG A 147 -3.00 -18.63 -4.37
N PRO A 148 -1.92 -17.91 -4.07
CA PRO A 148 -1.93 -16.88 -3.04
C PRO A 148 -2.97 -15.78 -3.33
N THR A 149 -3.44 -15.14 -2.26
CA THR A 149 -4.26 -13.92 -2.36
C THR A 149 -3.47 -12.69 -1.97
N TYR A 150 -3.86 -11.56 -2.54
CA TYR A 150 -3.17 -10.28 -2.39
C TYR A 150 -4.16 -9.24 -1.89
N ARG A 151 -3.78 -8.51 -0.85
CA ARG A 151 -4.56 -7.40 -0.31
C ARG A 151 -3.67 -6.19 -0.10
N LEU A 152 -4.18 -5.01 -0.43
CA LEU A 152 -3.53 -3.77 -0.04
C LEU A 152 -3.52 -3.68 1.49
N ARG A 153 -2.39 -3.28 2.08
CA ARG A 153 -2.24 -3.09 3.52
C ARG A 153 -1.47 -1.81 3.80
N LEU A 154 -1.97 -1.08 4.79
CA LEU A 154 -1.28 0.05 5.40
C LEU A 154 -1.03 -0.31 6.86
N THR A 155 0.21 -0.17 7.30
CA THR A 155 0.62 -0.43 8.68
C THR A 155 1.38 0.78 9.21
N ILE A 156 1.09 1.22 10.43
CA ILE A 156 1.87 2.23 11.16
C ILE A 156 2.31 1.62 12.48
N ALA A 157 3.61 1.69 12.76
CA ALA A 157 4.20 1.21 14.01
C ALA A 157 4.52 2.41 14.92
N GLN A 158 4.13 2.36 16.20
CA GLN A 158 4.36 3.43 17.16
C GLN A 158 4.51 2.90 18.58
N ASN A 159 5.32 3.56 19.41
CA ASN A 159 5.44 3.23 20.84
C ASN A 159 4.36 3.89 21.71
N GLN A 160 3.61 4.86 21.17
CA GLN A 160 2.51 5.54 21.86
C GLN A 160 1.19 5.20 21.17
N ILE A 161 0.26 4.59 21.92
CA ILE A 161 -1.04 4.18 21.37
C ILE A 161 -1.92 5.38 20.99
N ASP A 162 -1.83 6.48 21.72
CA ASP A 162 -2.66 7.68 21.51
C ASP A 162 -2.39 8.31 20.14
N VAL A 163 -1.16 8.25 19.65
CA VAL A 163 -0.79 8.70 18.28
C VAL A 163 -1.53 7.88 17.22
N LEU A 164 -1.65 6.56 17.42
CA LEU A 164 -2.38 5.69 16.49
C LEU A 164 -3.89 5.95 16.55
N GLN A 165 -4.44 6.22 17.73
CA GLN A 165 -5.85 6.55 17.90
C GLN A 165 -6.17 7.93 17.32
N GLU A 166 -5.29 8.90 17.49
CA GLU A 166 -5.39 10.22 16.86
C GLU A 166 -5.37 10.08 15.33
N PHE A 167 -4.46 9.25 14.80
CA PHE A 167 -4.44 8.94 13.37
C PHE A 167 -5.78 8.38 12.88
N GLU A 168 -6.36 7.40 13.57
CA GLU A 168 -7.70 6.84 13.24
C GLU A 168 -8.79 7.91 13.27
N TRP A 169 -8.78 8.80 14.26
CA TRP A 169 -9.75 9.89 14.40
C TRP A 169 -9.64 10.88 13.23
N ILE A 170 -8.42 11.30 12.87
CA ILE A 170 -8.18 12.22 11.75
C ILE A 170 -8.65 11.60 10.43
N VAL A 171 -8.29 10.34 10.16
CA VAL A 171 -8.70 9.68 8.92
C VAL A 171 -10.19 9.30 8.92
N GLY A 172 -10.82 9.23 10.09
CA GLY A 172 -12.23 8.89 10.26
C GLY A 172 -12.53 7.40 10.02
N LEU A 173 -11.53 6.53 10.20
CA LEU A 173 -11.63 5.10 9.95
C LEU A 173 -10.94 4.29 11.05
N ARG A 174 -11.59 3.19 11.44
CA ARG A 174 -11.02 2.22 12.39
C ARG A 174 -10.24 1.14 11.68
N GLY A 175 -8.96 1.06 12.02
CA GLY A 175 -8.07 -0.05 11.74
C GLY A 175 -8.04 -1.06 12.89
N SER A 176 -7.10 -2.00 12.79
CA SER A 176 -6.79 -2.97 13.85
C SER A 176 -5.51 -2.53 14.55
N ILE A 177 -5.64 -2.01 15.77
CA ILE A 177 -4.51 -1.74 16.66
C ILE A 177 -4.14 -3.03 17.39
N ARG A 178 -2.86 -3.41 17.33
CA ARG A 178 -2.30 -4.58 18.04
C ARG A 178 -1.11 -4.17 18.88
N SER A 179 -1.01 -4.75 20.07
CA SER A 179 0.05 -4.49 21.04
C SER A 179 0.73 -5.82 21.40
N PRO A 180 1.63 -6.35 20.55
CA PRO A 180 2.36 -7.57 20.89
C PRO A 180 3.13 -7.39 22.20
N LYS A 181 3.26 -8.49 22.96
CA LYS A 181 4.08 -8.50 24.17
C LYS A 181 5.54 -8.18 23.78
N PRO A 182 6.23 -7.28 24.49
CA PRO A 182 7.65 -7.01 24.24
C PRO A 182 8.46 -8.30 24.34
N THR A 183 9.41 -8.45 23.41
CA THR A 183 10.43 -9.49 23.54
C THR A 183 11.49 -9.06 24.56
N LYS A 184 12.30 -10.01 25.06
CA LYS A 184 13.42 -9.71 25.98
C LYS A 184 14.41 -8.67 25.45
N LYS A 185 14.45 -8.46 24.12
CA LYS A 185 15.35 -7.51 23.45
C LYS A 185 14.75 -6.11 23.27
N GLN A 186 13.47 -5.91 23.60
CA GLN A 186 12.77 -4.66 23.39
C GLN A 186 12.53 -3.93 24.72
N ASN A 187 12.98 -2.68 24.79
CA ASN A 187 12.78 -1.83 25.97
C ASN A 187 11.36 -1.24 26.07
N ARG A 188 10.60 -1.23 24.96
CA ARG A 188 9.26 -0.63 24.90
C ARG A 188 8.31 -1.48 24.07
N VAL A 189 7.02 -1.40 24.38
CA VAL A 189 5.95 -1.98 23.55
C VAL A 189 5.88 -1.17 22.26
N CYS A 190 5.84 -1.88 21.13
CA CYS A 190 5.54 -1.28 19.83
C CYS A 190 4.13 -1.70 19.41
N HIS A 191 3.26 -0.72 19.20
CA HIS A 191 1.89 -0.87 18.76
C HIS A 191 1.82 -0.78 17.24
N TYR A 192 0.90 -1.52 16.63
CA TYR A 192 0.71 -1.58 15.18
C TYR A 192 -0.73 -1.25 14.83
N LEU A 193 -0.96 -0.15 14.11
CA LEU A 193 -2.24 0.16 13.48
C LEU A 193 -2.24 -0.39 12.06
N ASN A 194 -3.22 -1.24 11.75
CA ASN A 194 -3.35 -1.87 10.44
C ASN A 194 -4.67 -1.52 9.77
N PHE A 195 -4.60 -1.08 8.52
CA PHE A 195 -5.74 -1.03 7.62
C PHE A 195 -5.53 -2.03 6.48
N ASP A 196 -6.59 -2.77 6.14
CA ASP A 196 -6.56 -3.82 5.12
C ASP A 196 -7.56 -3.52 4.00
N GLY A 197 -7.20 -3.92 2.79
CA GLY A 197 -8.01 -3.85 1.58
C GLY A 197 -8.54 -2.45 1.35
N MET A 198 -9.87 -2.33 1.38
CA MET A 198 -10.53 -1.07 1.09
C MET A 198 -10.32 0.02 2.13
N LYS A 199 -10.18 -0.33 3.41
CA LYS A 199 -9.89 0.68 4.42
C LYS A 199 -8.53 1.33 4.17
N ALA A 200 -7.52 0.53 3.81
CA ALA A 200 -6.20 1.03 3.46
C ALA A 200 -6.27 1.99 2.27
N PHE A 201 -7.01 1.61 1.22
CA PHE A 201 -7.19 2.46 0.05
C PHE A 201 -7.83 3.80 0.40
N VAL A 202 -8.86 3.82 1.23
CA VAL A 202 -9.55 5.06 1.61
C VAL A 202 -8.66 5.99 2.42
N VAL A 203 -7.86 5.45 3.35
CA VAL A 203 -6.86 6.24 4.07
C VAL A 203 -5.86 6.87 3.09
N LEU A 204 -5.34 6.09 2.13
CA LEU A 204 -4.40 6.59 1.14
C LEU A 204 -4.99 7.71 0.28
N GLN A 205 -6.25 7.57 -0.16
CA GLN A 205 -6.94 8.61 -0.93
C GLN A 205 -7.12 9.89 -0.12
N LYS A 206 -7.52 9.76 1.15
CA LYS A 206 -7.74 10.91 2.03
C LYS A 206 -6.45 11.71 2.28
N LEU A 207 -5.31 11.03 2.35
CA LEU A 207 -4.01 11.67 2.64
C LEU A 207 -3.22 12.04 1.38
N LYS A 208 -3.68 11.64 0.18
CA LYS A 208 -2.93 11.69 -1.09
C LYS A 208 -2.26 13.04 -1.36
N GLU A 209 -3.01 14.14 -1.21
CA GLU A 209 -2.54 15.49 -1.53
C GLU A 209 -1.42 15.97 -0.58
N HIS A 210 -1.39 15.46 0.65
CA HIS A 210 -0.41 15.85 1.68
C HIS A 210 0.81 14.92 1.76
N LEU A 211 0.70 13.69 1.23
CA LEU A 211 1.82 12.76 1.18
C LEU A 211 2.93 13.32 0.28
N ARG A 212 4.18 13.03 0.62
CA ARG A 212 5.38 13.41 -0.14
C ARG A 212 6.14 12.16 -0.58
N ARG A 213 6.68 11.40 0.37
CA ARG A 213 7.52 10.21 0.08
C ARG A 213 6.69 9.07 -0.49
N LYS A 214 5.46 8.87 -0.01
CA LYS A 214 4.63 7.73 -0.41
C LYS A 214 3.65 8.01 -1.56
N ARG A 215 3.79 9.12 -2.30
CA ARG A 215 2.93 9.44 -3.46
C ARG A 215 2.90 8.32 -4.51
N GLU A 216 4.06 7.79 -4.88
CA GLU A 216 4.16 6.67 -5.84
C GLU A 216 3.51 5.37 -5.33
N HIS A 217 3.50 5.17 -4.00
CA HIS A 217 2.80 4.05 -3.39
C HIS A 217 1.28 4.20 -3.55
N VAL A 218 0.75 5.41 -3.35
CA VAL A 218 -0.68 5.71 -3.57
C VAL A 218 -1.06 5.47 -5.02
N LYS A 219 -0.27 5.96 -5.98
CA LYS A 219 -0.50 5.73 -7.40
C LYS A 219 -0.53 4.24 -7.74
N THR A 220 0.47 3.49 -7.27
CA THR A 220 0.54 2.03 -7.45
C THR A 220 -0.67 1.33 -6.82
N ALA A 221 -1.15 1.81 -5.66
CA ALA A 221 -2.36 1.29 -5.02
C ALA A 221 -3.65 1.60 -5.80
N GLU A 222 -3.76 2.78 -6.43
CA GLU A 222 -4.86 3.14 -7.35
C GLU A 222 -4.90 2.22 -8.56
N ASP A 223 -3.75 2.02 -9.20
CA ASP A 223 -3.63 1.16 -10.36
C ASP A 223 -3.92 -0.30 -9.99
N PHE A 224 -3.37 -0.79 -8.86
CA PHE A 224 -3.68 -2.10 -8.31
C PHE A 224 -5.17 -2.30 -8.06
N ARG A 225 -5.85 -1.31 -7.45
CA ARG A 225 -7.29 -1.38 -7.21
C ARG A 225 -8.07 -1.45 -8.53
N ARG A 226 -7.74 -0.58 -9.49
CA ARG A 226 -8.44 -0.45 -10.77
C ARG A 226 -8.31 -1.71 -11.62
N GLU A 227 -7.15 -2.33 -11.63
CA GLU A 227 -6.85 -3.40 -12.59
C GLU A 227 -6.99 -4.81 -12.03
N CYS A 228 -7.06 -4.96 -10.70
CA CYS A 228 -7.07 -6.27 -10.03
C CYS A 228 -8.34 -6.59 -9.24
N ASP A 229 -9.37 -5.73 -9.27
CA ASP A 229 -10.64 -5.89 -8.55
C ASP A 229 -10.47 -6.37 -7.10
N ILE A 230 -9.69 -5.63 -6.32
CA ILE A 230 -9.29 -6.01 -4.95
C ILE A 230 -10.46 -6.12 -3.95
N HIS A 231 -11.66 -5.71 -4.36
CA HIS A 231 -12.89 -5.80 -3.59
C HIS A 231 -13.52 -7.19 -3.60
N VAL A 232 -13.15 -8.00 -4.60
CA VAL A 232 -13.74 -9.32 -4.79
C VAL A 232 -12.90 -10.33 -4.04
N HIS A 233 -13.47 -10.89 -2.97
CA HIS A 233 -12.90 -12.06 -2.32
C HIS A 233 -12.87 -13.21 -3.32
N PRO A 234 -11.70 -13.77 -3.63
CA PRO A 234 -11.63 -14.90 -4.53
C PRO A 234 -12.32 -16.09 -3.86
N GLY A 235 -13.33 -16.62 -4.55
CA GLY A 235 -14.05 -17.81 -4.12
C GLY A 235 -13.16 -19.07 -4.17
N PRO A 236 -13.74 -20.26 -3.95
CA PRO A 236 -13.00 -21.52 -3.97
C PRO A 236 -12.21 -21.77 -5.26
N ARG A 237 -12.71 -21.27 -6.39
CA ARG A 237 -12.07 -21.38 -7.72
C ARG A 237 -10.93 -20.38 -7.93
N GLY A 238 -10.64 -19.52 -6.96
CA GLY A 238 -9.60 -18.51 -7.05
C GLY A 238 -9.96 -17.34 -7.98
N THR A 239 -8.92 -16.66 -8.47
CA THR A 239 -9.01 -15.55 -9.44
C THR A 239 -8.49 -16.06 -10.79
N PRO A 240 -9.01 -15.58 -11.95
CA PRO A 240 -8.44 -15.90 -13.25
C PRO A 240 -6.92 -15.68 -13.31
N LEU A 241 -6.21 -16.48 -14.13
CA LEU A 241 -4.75 -16.47 -14.20
C LEU A 241 -4.18 -15.09 -14.51
N GLU A 242 -4.74 -14.40 -15.51
CA GLU A 242 -4.30 -13.07 -15.92
C GLU A 242 -4.39 -12.04 -14.79
N VAL A 243 -5.48 -12.08 -14.01
CA VAL A 243 -5.67 -11.18 -12.86
C VAL A 243 -4.68 -11.53 -11.75
N TRP A 244 -4.39 -12.82 -11.55
CA TRP A 244 -3.41 -13.24 -10.56
C TRP A 244 -1.99 -12.79 -10.93
N GLU A 245 -1.57 -12.94 -12.19
CA GLU A 245 -0.26 -12.47 -12.67
C GLU A 245 -0.12 -10.95 -12.49
N ARG A 246 -1.18 -10.21 -12.79
CA ARG A 246 -1.22 -8.76 -12.56
C ARG A 246 -1.08 -8.42 -11.08
N ARG A 247 -1.75 -9.15 -10.19
CA ARG A 247 -1.62 -8.98 -8.73
C ARG A 247 -0.19 -9.25 -8.25
N GLU A 248 0.46 -10.29 -8.76
CA GLU A 248 1.87 -10.61 -8.44
C GLU A 248 2.82 -9.50 -8.95
N TRP A 249 2.56 -8.97 -10.15
CA TRP A 249 3.33 -7.84 -10.68
C TRP A 249 3.24 -6.61 -9.77
N TYR A 250 2.03 -6.23 -9.33
CA TYR A 250 1.84 -5.12 -8.40
C TYR A 250 2.47 -5.38 -7.03
N TYR A 251 2.41 -6.62 -6.53
CA TYR A 251 3.08 -7.02 -5.30
C TYR A 251 4.58 -6.75 -5.37
N ASN A 252 5.24 -7.21 -6.45
CA ASN A 252 6.66 -6.97 -6.67
C ASN A 252 6.97 -5.48 -6.86
N ARG A 253 6.16 -4.77 -7.64
CA ARG A 253 6.29 -3.33 -7.87
C ARG A 253 6.24 -2.54 -6.57
N MET A 254 5.27 -2.84 -5.69
CA MET A 254 5.13 -2.21 -4.39
C MET A 254 6.32 -2.56 -3.47
N GLY A 255 6.86 -3.78 -3.57
CA GLY A 255 8.08 -4.19 -2.87
C GLY A 255 9.29 -3.34 -3.26
N LEU A 256 9.48 -3.08 -4.56
CA LEU A 256 10.56 -2.23 -5.07
C LEU A 256 10.47 -0.78 -4.55
N LEU A 257 9.25 -0.23 -4.47
CA LEU A 257 9.04 1.11 -3.92
C LEU A 257 9.40 1.21 -2.43
N ASN A 258 9.19 0.13 -1.67
CA ASN A 258 9.56 0.09 -0.26
C ASN A 258 11.06 -0.11 -0.03
N GLY A 259 11.77 -0.79 -0.94
CA GLY A 259 13.21 -1.06 -0.82
C GLY A 259 14.13 0.05 -1.38
N GLY A 260 13.58 0.98 -2.15
CA GLY A 260 14.34 2.07 -2.78
C GLY A 260 14.22 3.44 -2.09
N GLN A 261 13.73 3.49 -0.84
CA GLN A 261 13.44 4.74 -0.10
C GLN A 261 14.26 4.91 1.17
#